data_AF-A0A4S8Q5B1-F1
#
_entry.id   AF-A0A4S8Q5B1-F1
#
_cell.length_a   1.000
_cell.length_b   1.000
_cell.length_c   1.000
_cell.angle_alpha   90.00
_cell.angle_beta   90.00
_cell.angle_gamma   90.00
#
_symmetry.space_group_name_H-M   'P 1'
#
loop_
_entity.id
_entity.type
_entity.pdbx_description
1 polymer ?
#
loop_
_entity_poly.entity_id
_entity_poly.type
_entity_poly.pdbx_seq_one_letter_code
_entity_poly.pdbx_strand_id
1 'polypeptide(L)'
;MSVGLRVPATYIGNDPEQAKAFAKLHGPHLIAKAFQPNLWVEHGVARTTWTTRITVDQLNDEGFGVTANLIQAWVEKDLEVRVIVVGDDAFAVRIDAHSDAARIDFRSDYDAVTYQLIGLPERPMRAASVHGSHGAAVRSLRLRGHTVRRLDFL
;
A
#
# COMPACT_ATOMS: atom_id res chain seq x y z
N MET A 1 -20.90 -6.42 -5.46
CA MET A 1 -20.81 -5.27 -6.39
C MET A 1 -19.46 -4.61 -6.20
N SER A 2 -18.71 -4.33 -7.27
CA SER A 2 -17.42 -3.63 -7.20
C SER A 2 -17.62 -2.11 -7.18
N VAL A 3 -16.86 -1.38 -6.36
CA VAL A 3 -16.98 0.09 -6.19
C VAL A 3 -16.14 0.91 -7.19
N GLY A 4 -15.53 0.28 -8.20
CA GLY A 4 -14.80 0.97 -9.28
C GLY A 4 -13.37 1.42 -8.93
N LEU A 5 -12.84 1.04 -7.76
CA LEU A 5 -11.44 1.26 -7.42
C LEU A 5 -10.53 0.36 -8.27
N ARG A 6 -9.45 0.94 -8.79
CA ARG A 6 -8.38 0.17 -9.42
C ARG A 6 -7.53 -0.46 -8.32
N VAL A 7 -7.63 -1.77 -8.18
CA VAL A 7 -6.85 -2.56 -7.21
C VAL A 7 -5.72 -3.25 -7.98
N PRO A 8 -4.47 -3.21 -7.50
CA PRO A 8 -3.39 -3.96 -8.15
C PRO A 8 -3.68 -5.46 -8.10
N ALA A 9 -3.26 -6.19 -9.13
CA ALA A 9 -3.41 -7.64 -9.16
C ALA A 9 -2.75 -8.26 -7.92
N THR A 10 -3.43 -9.21 -7.29
CA THR A 10 -2.99 -9.81 -6.03
C THR A 10 -3.17 -11.32 -6.08
N TYR A 11 -2.12 -12.03 -5.67
CA TYR A 11 -2.11 -13.45 -5.38
C TYR A 11 -2.07 -13.64 -3.86
N ILE A 12 -2.97 -14.49 -3.36
CA ILE A 12 -2.97 -14.96 -1.97
C ILE A 12 -2.87 -16.47 -2.00
N GLY A 13 -1.81 -17.03 -1.44
CA GLY A 13 -1.58 -18.47 -1.43
C GLY A 13 -0.14 -18.82 -1.05
N ASN A 14 0.16 -20.12 -1.06
CA ASN A 14 1.46 -20.68 -0.68
C ASN A 14 2.04 -21.62 -1.74
N ASP A 15 1.42 -21.75 -2.91
CA ASP A 15 1.96 -22.55 -4.02
C ASP A 15 2.97 -21.70 -4.84
N PRO A 16 4.27 -22.06 -4.86
CA PRO A 16 5.29 -21.35 -5.64
C PRO A 16 5.01 -21.30 -7.14
N GLU A 17 4.45 -22.36 -7.71
CA GLU A 17 4.19 -22.44 -9.15
C GLU A 17 3.04 -21.51 -9.54
N GLN A 18 1.99 -21.43 -8.71
CA GLN A 18 0.92 -20.45 -8.90
C GLN A 18 1.41 -19.01 -8.75
N ALA A 19 2.30 -18.75 -7.78
CA ALA A 19 2.90 -17.43 -7.58
C ALA A 19 3.78 -17.01 -8.79
N LYS A 20 4.54 -17.94 -9.36
CA LYS A 20 5.31 -17.71 -10.60
C LYS A 20 4.41 -17.50 -11.80
N ALA A 21 3.31 -18.25 -11.93
CA ALA A 21 2.32 -18.04 -12.99
C ALA A 21 1.68 -16.64 -12.88
N PHE A 22 1.38 -16.19 -11.66
CA PHE A 22 0.92 -14.84 -11.39
C PHE A 22 1.95 -13.78 -11.85
N ALA A 23 3.23 -13.98 -11.52
CA ALA A 23 4.31 -13.07 -11.96
C ALA A 23 4.46 -13.02 -13.48
N LYS A 24 4.34 -14.16 -14.18
CA LYS A 24 4.37 -14.20 -15.65
C LYS A 24 3.22 -13.42 -16.27
N LEU A 25 2.03 -13.45 -15.65
CA LEU A 25 0.85 -12.76 -16.17
C LEU A 25 0.86 -11.25 -15.89
N HIS A 26 1.36 -10.82 -14.74
CA HIS A 26 1.26 -9.43 -14.27
C HIS A 26 2.58 -8.65 -14.27
N GLY A 27 3.69 -9.31 -14.63
CA GLY A 27 5.02 -8.73 -14.69
C GLY A 27 5.91 -9.13 -13.50
N PRO A 28 7.25 -9.03 -13.67
CA PRO A 28 8.21 -9.53 -12.68
C PRO A 28 8.37 -8.61 -11.46
N HIS A 29 7.79 -7.42 -11.49
CA HIS A 29 7.88 -6.46 -10.39
C HIS A 29 6.81 -6.77 -9.36
N LEU A 30 7.23 -7.35 -8.24
CA LEU A 30 6.34 -7.82 -7.20
C LEU A 30 6.64 -7.14 -5.86
N ILE A 31 5.65 -7.19 -4.97
CA ILE A 31 5.81 -6.92 -3.54
C ILE A 31 5.17 -8.04 -2.74
N ALA A 32 5.74 -8.33 -1.57
CA ALA A 32 5.14 -9.16 -0.53
C ALA A 32 4.62 -8.27 0.60
N LYS A 33 3.46 -8.66 1.16
CA LYS A 33 2.86 -8.02 2.33
C LYS A 33 2.45 -9.07 3.34
N ALA A 34 2.46 -8.70 4.62
CA ALA A 34 1.75 -9.46 5.64
C ALA A 34 0.25 -9.08 5.61
N PHE A 35 -0.62 -10.03 5.94
CA PHE A 35 -2.06 -9.77 6.09
C PHE A 35 -2.33 -8.76 7.21
N GLN A 36 -1.57 -8.87 8.30
CA GLN A 36 -1.57 -7.94 9.41
C GLN A 36 -0.13 -7.60 9.76
N PRO A 37 0.16 -6.36 10.20
CA PRO A 37 1.48 -6.03 10.74
C PRO A 37 1.79 -6.96 11.91
N ASN A 38 2.85 -7.75 11.79
CA ASN A 38 3.37 -8.51 12.92
C ASN A 38 4.43 -7.68 13.63
N LEU A 39 4.44 -7.71 14.97
CA LEU A 39 5.50 -7.11 15.79
C LEU A 39 6.16 -8.24 16.57
N TRP A 40 7.47 -8.40 16.44
CA TRP A 40 8.25 -9.38 17.20
C TRP A 40 9.58 -8.78 17.66
N VAL A 41 10.29 -9.48 18.54
CA VAL A 41 11.63 -9.09 18.99
C VAL A 41 12.62 -10.12 18.49
N GLU A 42 13.69 -9.63 17.88
CA GLU A 42 14.79 -10.44 17.36
C GLU A 42 16.11 -9.84 17.86
N HIS A 43 16.92 -10.60 18.59
CA HIS A 43 18.17 -10.13 19.20
C HIS A 43 18.01 -8.84 20.03
N GLY A 44 16.89 -8.68 20.73
CA GLY A 44 16.57 -7.48 21.52
C GLY A 44 16.07 -6.28 20.71
N VAL A 45 15.91 -6.43 19.39
CA VAL A 45 15.42 -5.38 18.49
C VAL A 45 13.98 -5.68 18.08
N ALA A 46 13.10 -4.71 18.25
CA ALA A 46 11.73 -4.81 17.75
C ALA A 46 11.73 -4.78 16.21
N ARG A 47 11.01 -5.72 15.60
CA ARG A 47 10.89 -5.90 14.16
C ARG A 47 9.42 -5.94 13.77
N THR A 48 9.14 -5.45 12.57
CA THR A 48 7.81 -5.55 11.99
C THR A 48 7.86 -5.85 10.50
N THR A 49 6.78 -6.43 9.98
CA THR A 49 6.64 -6.72 8.56
C THR A 49 6.21 -5.48 7.79
N TRP A 50 7.11 -4.99 6.93
CA TRP A 50 6.82 -3.95 5.94
C TRP A 50 6.48 -4.56 4.58
N THR A 51 5.81 -3.76 3.73
CA THR A 51 5.73 -4.09 2.32
C THR A 51 7.14 -4.14 1.75
N THR A 52 7.50 -5.23 1.09
CA THR A 52 8.88 -5.44 0.60
C THR A 52 8.85 -5.82 -0.88
N ARG A 53 9.77 -5.26 -1.67
CA ARG A 53 9.97 -5.65 -3.08
C ARG A 53 10.57 -7.05 -3.11
N ILE A 54 10.00 -7.93 -3.92
CA ILE A 54 10.52 -9.28 -4.10
C ILE A 54 10.82 -9.56 -5.58
N THR A 55 11.77 -10.47 -5.81
CA THR A 55 12.07 -11.04 -7.12
C THR A 55 11.29 -12.33 -7.32
N VAL A 56 11.19 -12.78 -8.57
CA VAL A 56 10.59 -14.08 -8.90
C VAL A 56 11.40 -15.23 -8.28
N ASP A 57 12.72 -15.09 -8.16
CA ASP A 57 13.58 -16.13 -7.58
C ASP A 57 13.29 -16.38 -6.10
N GLN A 58 12.91 -15.34 -5.36
CA GLN A 58 12.51 -15.46 -3.95
C GLN A 58 11.21 -16.26 -3.76
N LEU A 59 10.43 -16.51 -4.82
CA LEU A 59 9.28 -17.41 -4.75
C LEU A 59 9.69 -18.88 -4.60
N ASN A 60 10.96 -19.22 -4.84
CA ASN A 60 11.51 -20.57 -4.64
C ASN A 60 12.00 -20.83 -3.20
N ASP A 61 11.90 -19.84 -2.31
CA ASP A 61 12.33 -20.01 -0.93
C ASP A 61 11.58 -21.17 -0.26
N GLU A 62 12.30 -22.01 0.49
CA GLU A 62 11.74 -23.18 1.16
C GLU A 62 10.59 -22.80 2.11
N GLY A 63 10.63 -21.59 2.67
CA GLY A 63 9.61 -21.06 3.56
C GLY A 63 8.32 -20.63 2.86
N PHE A 64 8.31 -20.43 1.53
CA PHE A 64 7.13 -19.91 0.82
C PHE A 64 5.92 -20.83 0.98
N GLY A 65 6.14 -22.15 0.96
CA GLY A 65 5.09 -23.16 1.08
C GLY A 65 4.51 -23.32 2.49
N VAL A 66 5.19 -22.80 3.52
CA VAL A 66 4.87 -23.06 4.94
C VAL A 66 3.64 -22.27 5.40
N THR A 67 3.39 -21.10 4.80
CA THR A 67 2.25 -20.25 5.16
C THR A 67 1.74 -19.47 3.95
N ALA A 68 0.51 -18.96 4.03
CA ALA A 68 -0.06 -18.13 2.99
C ALA A 68 0.70 -16.80 2.87
N ASN A 69 1.00 -16.42 1.63
CA ASN A 69 1.65 -15.17 1.28
C ASN A 69 0.66 -14.25 0.57
N LEU A 70 0.78 -12.93 0.78
CA LEU A 70 0.09 -11.92 -0.03
C LEU A 70 1.11 -11.28 -0.96
N ILE A 71 1.07 -11.68 -2.24
CA ILE A 71 1.91 -11.13 -3.30
C ILE A 71 1.06 -10.20 -4.15
N GLN A 72 1.58 -9.01 -4.45
CA GLN A 72 0.88 -8.03 -5.26
C GLN A 72 1.79 -7.51 -6.38
N ALA A 73 1.21 -7.23 -7.54
CA ALA A 73 1.93 -6.56 -8.62
C ALA A 73 2.37 -5.17 -8.13
N TRP A 74 3.65 -4.84 -8.32
CA TRP A 74 4.17 -3.52 -7.96
C TRP A 74 3.57 -2.45 -8.86
N VAL A 75 3.19 -1.34 -8.22
CA VAL A 75 2.71 -0.15 -8.91
C VAL A 75 3.74 0.94 -8.70
N GLU A 76 4.38 1.36 -9.79
CA GLU A 76 5.14 2.60 -9.79
C GLU A 76 4.18 3.76 -9.52
N LYS A 77 4.54 4.56 -8.51
CA LYS A 77 3.67 5.57 -7.92
C LYS A 77 4.39 6.90 -7.83
N ASP A 78 3.70 7.96 -8.23
CA ASP A 78 4.18 9.33 -8.08
C ASP A 78 4.02 9.84 -6.64
N LEU A 79 2.96 9.38 -5.96
CA LEU A 79 2.61 9.79 -4.62
C LEU A 79 1.80 8.71 -3.89
N GLU A 80 1.75 8.85 -2.58
CA GLU A 80 0.85 8.09 -1.72
C GLU A 80 -0.26 9.00 -1.17
N VAL A 81 -1.45 8.45 -0.96
CA VAL A 81 -2.57 9.19 -0.37
C VAL A 81 -3.15 8.37 0.78
N ARG A 82 -3.27 9.01 1.94
CA ARG A 82 -4.10 8.52 3.03
C ARG A 82 -5.44 9.23 3.00
N VAL A 83 -6.50 8.47 2.75
CA VAL A 83 -7.87 8.98 2.86
C VAL A 83 -8.46 8.52 4.19
N ILE A 84 -8.98 9.46 4.96
CA ILE A 84 -9.63 9.23 6.26
C ILE A 84 -11.10 9.57 6.06
N VAL A 85 -11.98 8.63 6.39
CA VAL A 85 -13.44 8.83 6.28
C VAL A 85 -14.05 8.79 7.67
N VAL A 86 -14.83 9.81 8.02
CA VAL A 86 -15.55 9.93 9.31
C VAL A 86 -17.00 10.27 8.98
N GLY A 87 -17.92 9.32 9.19
CA GLY A 87 -19.28 9.47 8.70
C GLY A 87 -19.30 9.61 7.17
N ASP A 88 -19.89 10.70 6.68
CA ASP A 88 -19.95 11.04 5.25
C ASP A 88 -18.80 11.96 4.79
N ASP A 89 -17.95 12.40 5.72
CA ASP A 89 -16.83 13.30 5.42
C ASP A 89 -15.56 12.50 5.09
N ALA A 90 -14.85 12.93 4.04
CA ALA A 90 -13.59 12.34 3.61
C ALA A 90 -12.47 13.38 3.52
N PHE A 91 -11.33 13.07 4.12
CA PHE A 91 -10.13 13.90 4.17
C PHE A 91 -8.98 13.18 3.51
N ALA A 92 -8.32 13.81 2.53
CA ALA A 92 -7.19 13.22 1.83
C ALA A 92 -5.88 13.96 2.16
N VAL A 93 -4.87 13.18 2.51
CA VAL A 93 -3.52 13.64 2.78
C VAL A 93 -2.59 12.97 1.79
N ARG A 94 -1.92 13.78 0.97
CA ARG A 94 -0.76 13.35 0.17
C ARG A 94 0.41 13.08 1.11
N ILE A 95 1.10 11.99 0.85
CA ILE A 95 2.34 11.60 1.52
C ILE A 95 3.42 11.55 0.44
N ASP A 96 4.45 12.37 0.63
CA ASP A 96 5.64 12.39 -0.22
C ASP A 96 6.80 11.72 0.51
N ALA A 97 7.36 10.69 -0.11
CA ALA A 97 8.46 9.89 0.42
C ALA A 97 9.81 10.35 -0.13
N HIS A 98 10.76 10.59 0.77
CA HIS A 98 12.08 11.14 0.48
C HIS A 98 13.21 10.11 0.61
N SER A 99 12.93 8.92 1.14
CA SER A 99 13.85 7.78 1.16
C SER A 99 13.33 6.62 0.30
N ASP A 100 14.24 5.76 -0.15
CA ASP A 100 13.86 4.59 -0.96
C ASP A 100 13.03 3.57 -0.16
N ALA A 101 13.28 3.45 1.15
CA ALA A 101 12.47 2.63 2.04
C ALA A 101 11.03 3.18 2.11
N ALA A 102 10.87 4.48 2.39
CA ALA A 102 9.56 5.14 2.41
C ALA A 102 8.85 5.10 1.05
N ARG A 103 9.59 5.03 -0.07
CA ARG A 103 9.00 4.84 -1.40
C ARG A 103 8.40 3.46 -1.60
N ILE A 104 8.88 2.43 -0.90
CA ILE A 104 8.28 1.09 -0.93
C ILE A 104 7.10 1.02 0.04
N ASP A 105 7.28 1.52 1.26
CA ASP A 105 6.27 1.58 2.31
C ASP A 105 6.48 2.83 3.16
N PHE A 106 5.63 3.85 3.03
CA PHE A 106 5.79 5.12 3.76
C PHE A 106 5.88 4.96 5.30
N ARG A 107 5.40 3.83 5.84
CA ARG A 107 5.40 3.54 7.27
C ARG A 107 6.76 3.07 7.79
N SER A 108 7.67 2.67 6.91
CA SER A 108 8.96 2.12 7.32
C SER A 108 9.97 3.20 7.74
N ASP A 109 9.71 4.46 7.40
CA ASP A 109 10.62 5.59 7.64
C ASP A 109 9.83 6.90 7.75
N TYR A 110 9.27 7.14 8.94
CA TYR A 110 8.41 8.30 9.21
C TYR A 110 9.16 9.64 9.18
N ASP A 111 10.48 9.63 9.41
CA ASP A 111 11.30 10.85 9.38
C ASP A 111 11.56 11.31 7.94
N ALA A 112 11.39 10.42 6.96
CA ALA A 112 11.60 10.69 5.54
C ALA A 112 10.31 10.94 4.75
N VAL A 113 9.21 11.35 5.41
CA VAL A 113 7.94 11.67 4.72
C VAL A 113 7.41 13.04 5.06
N THR A 114 6.81 13.71 4.08
CA THR A 114 6.09 14.98 4.28
C THR A 114 4.61 14.85 3.90
N TYR A 115 3.76 15.65 4.53
CA TYR A 115 2.31 15.57 4.39
C TYR A 115 1.72 16.86 3.82
N GLN A 116 0.76 16.72 2.91
CA GLN A 116 0.01 17.86 2.37
C GLN A 116 -1.47 17.50 2.23
N LEU A 117 -2.36 18.36 2.72
CA LEU A 117 -3.80 18.23 2.45
C LEU A 117 -4.08 18.41 0.96
N ILE A 118 -4.86 17.49 0.38
CA ILE A 118 -5.27 17.53 -1.02
C ILE A 118 -6.78 17.34 -1.15
N GLY A 119 -7.35 17.85 -2.23
CA GLY A 119 -8.74 17.55 -2.61
C GLY A 119 -8.86 16.12 -3.15
N LEU A 120 -10.01 15.48 -2.91
CA LEU A 120 -10.39 14.25 -3.59
C LEU A 120 -10.98 14.56 -4.97
N PRO A 121 -10.79 13.68 -5.97
CA PRO A 121 -11.43 13.84 -7.27
C PRO A 121 -12.95 13.60 -7.13
N GLU A 122 -13.76 14.33 -7.90
CA GLU A 122 -15.24 14.32 -7.83
C GLU A 122 -15.90 12.97 -8.19
N ARG A 123 -15.15 11.96 -8.64
CA ARG A 123 -15.73 10.63 -8.89
C ARG A 123 -16.10 9.99 -7.55
N PRO A 124 -17.30 9.37 -7.43
CA PRO A 124 -17.81 8.94 -6.15
C PRO A 124 -16.95 7.80 -5.59
N MET A 125 -16.02 8.15 -4.70
CA MET A 125 -15.65 7.26 -3.60
C MET A 125 -16.90 7.11 -2.76
N ARG A 126 -17.79 6.16 -3.11
CA ARG A 126 -18.67 5.58 -2.11
C ARG A 126 -17.71 4.98 -1.08
N ALA A 127 -17.68 5.56 0.11
CA ALA A 127 -16.73 5.27 1.17
C ALA A 127 -16.52 3.76 1.30
N ALA A 128 -15.43 3.27 0.71
CA ALA A 128 -14.91 1.97 1.02
C ALA A 128 -14.11 2.17 2.30
N SER A 129 -14.74 1.89 3.44
CA SER A 129 -14.06 1.86 4.73
C SER A 129 -13.06 0.71 4.71
N VAL A 130 -11.87 0.94 4.16
CA VAL A 130 -10.74 0.01 4.29
C VAL A 130 -10.09 0.33 5.63
N HIS A 131 -10.51 -0.38 6.67
CA HIS A 131 -9.74 -0.46 7.92
C HIS A 131 -8.52 -1.35 7.66
N GLY A 132 -7.41 -0.73 7.24
CA GLY A 132 -6.15 -1.42 7.02
C GLY A 132 -5.05 -0.42 6.69
N SER A 133 -3.88 -0.58 7.33
CA SER A 133 -2.67 0.21 7.10
C SER A 133 -1.94 -0.15 5.80
N HIS A 134 -2.61 -0.84 4.88
CA HIS A 134 -2.05 -1.28 3.60
C HIS A 134 -2.04 -0.11 2.62
N GLY A 135 -0.87 0.50 2.44
CA GLY A 135 -0.66 1.61 1.51
C GLY A 135 -1.26 1.31 0.13
N ALA A 136 -2.15 2.20 -0.32
CA ALA A 136 -2.72 2.18 -1.66
C ALA A 136 -1.83 3.06 -2.56
N ALA A 137 -1.25 2.46 -3.59
CA ALA A 137 -0.47 3.18 -4.60
C ALA A 137 -1.41 3.92 -5.56
N VAL A 138 -1.32 5.26 -5.63
CA VAL A 138 -2.10 6.07 -6.58
C VAL A 138 -1.23 6.39 -7.79
N ARG A 139 -1.52 5.75 -8.93
CA ARG A 139 -0.75 5.90 -10.18
C ARG A 139 -0.92 7.26 -10.87
N SER A 140 -1.98 8.01 -10.57
CA SER A 140 -2.19 9.39 -11.06
C SER A 140 -3.46 9.98 -10.45
N LEU A 141 -3.39 11.17 -9.86
CA LEU A 141 -4.56 11.94 -9.42
C LEU A 141 -4.54 13.32 -10.09
N ARG A 142 -5.54 13.62 -10.94
CA ARG A 142 -5.72 15.00 -11.45
C ARG A 142 -6.49 15.81 -10.41
N LEU A 143 -5.76 16.69 -9.71
CA LEU A 143 -6.32 17.65 -8.77
C LEU A 143 -6.75 18.91 -9.54
N ARG A 144 -8.01 19.35 -9.38
CA ARG A 144 -8.43 20.72 -9.72
C ARG A 144 -8.52 21.51 -8.42
N GLY A 145 -7.99 22.73 -8.45
CA GLY A 145 -7.88 23.60 -7.28
C GLY A 145 -9.24 23.93 -6.69
N HIS A 146 -9.50 23.43 -5.49
CA HIS A 146 -10.55 23.92 -4.62
C HIS A 146 -10.03 24.03 -3.19
N THR A 147 -10.49 25.09 -2.53
CA THR A 147 -10.06 25.59 -1.23
C THR A 147 -10.19 24.53 -0.14
N VAL A 148 -9.06 24.22 0.51
CA VAL A 148 -9.02 23.41 1.73
C VAL A 148 -9.68 24.20 2.85
N ARG A 149 -10.79 23.70 3.41
CA ARG A 149 -11.34 24.21 4.67
C ARG A 149 -10.40 23.74 5.78
N ARG A 150 -9.70 24.69 6.40
CA ARG A 150 -8.84 24.53 7.57
C ARG A 150 -9.61 23.84 8.69
N LEU A 151 -9.16 22.67 9.14
CA LEU A 151 -9.54 22.13 10.45
C LEU A 151 -8.47 22.58 11.43
N ASP A 152 -8.83 23.49 12.33
CA ASP A 152 -8.06 23.74 13.53
C ASP A 152 -8.38 22.59 14.51
N PHE A 153 -7.39 21.75 14.80
CA PHE A 153 -7.48 20.77 15.89
C PHE A 153 -7.30 21.54 17.21
N LEU A 154 -8.23 21.35 18.15
CA LEU A 154 -8.13 21.82 19.53
C LEU A 154 -6.95 21.17 20.26
#